data_AF-A0A9E4GWK9-F1
#
_entry.id   AF-A0A9E4GWK9-F1
#
_cell.length_a   1.000
_cell.length_b   1.000
_cell.length_c   1.000
_cell.angle_alpha   90.00
_cell.angle_beta   90.00
_cell.angle_gamma   90.00
#
_symmetry.space_group_name_H-M   'P 1'
#
loop_
_entity.id
_entity.type
_entity.pdbx_description
1 polymer ?
#
loop_
_entity_poly.entity_id
_entity_poly.type
_entity_poly.pdbx_seq_one_letter_code
_entity_poly.pdbx_strand_id
1 'polypeptide(L)'
;MLGEWNRDGRGRDATNQFQNDLFLGARLALNDVQGTEFLAGVLADADHGTGTLTAEFDRRLSDRWSLHLEAVALFGVGEADIAYSTRRDSFMALNLAYSF
;
A
#
# COMPACT_ATOMS: atom_id res chain seq x y z
N MET A 1 -8.40 -6.11 -10.40
CA MET A 1 -7.31 -6.72 -9.62
C MET A 1 -6.08 -6.74 -10.50
N LEU A 2 -4.92 -6.52 -9.90
CA LEU A 2 -3.62 -6.44 -10.55
C LEU A 2 -2.66 -7.33 -9.75
N GLY A 3 -1.71 -7.94 -10.44
CA GLY A 3 -0.61 -8.65 -9.80
C GLY A 3 0.67 -8.44 -10.58
N GLU A 4 1.77 -8.21 -9.87
CA GLU A 4 3.10 -8.06 -10.46
C GLU A 4 4.12 -8.85 -9.65
N TRP A 5 5.09 -9.45 -10.33
CA TRP A 5 6.22 -10.12 -9.70
C TRP A 5 7.52 -9.50 -10.20
N ASN A 6 8.36 -9.06 -9.27
CA ASN A 6 9.64 -8.43 -9.54
C ASN A 6 10.78 -9.34 -9.09
N ARG A 7 11.78 -9.56 -9.97
CA ARG A 7 12.92 -10.42 -9.66
C ARG A 7 14.23 -9.82 -10.15
N ASP A 8 15.20 -9.70 -9.24
CA ASP A 8 16.57 -9.31 -9.55
C ASP A 8 17.44 -10.56 -9.81
N GLY A 9 18.18 -10.55 -10.92
CA GLY A 9 19.07 -11.65 -11.31
C GLY A 9 20.29 -11.82 -10.40
N ARG A 10 20.63 -10.81 -9.58
CA ARG A 10 21.73 -10.86 -8.60
C ARG A 10 21.35 -11.61 -7.32
N GLY A 11 20.06 -11.84 -7.08
CA GLY A 11 19.57 -12.50 -5.86
C GLY A 11 20.08 -11.78 -4.60
N ARG A 12 20.72 -12.52 -3.69
CA ARG A 12 21.20 -12.01 -2.40
C ARG A 12 22.28 -10.93 -2.49
N ASP A 13 22.92 -10.77 -3.65
CA ASP A 13 23.91 -9.72 -3.88
C ASP A 13 23.27 -8.42 -4.40
N ALA A 14 21.94 -8.38 -4.56
CA ALA A 14 21.26 -7.16 -4.96
C ALA A 14 21.32 -6.11 -3.83
N THR A 15 21.56 -4.87 -4.24
CA THR A 15 21.72 -3.72 -3.34
C THR A 15 20.45 -2.85 -3.29
N ASN A 16 19.31 -3.45 -3.63
CA ASN A 16 18.01 -2.81 -3.65
C ASN A 16 17.03 -3.60 -2.77
N GLN A 17 15.91 -2.94 -2.48
CA GLN A 17 14.80 -3.45 -1.66
C GLN A 17 13.80 -4.31 -2.47
N PHE A 18 14.01 -4.48 -3.78
CA PHE A 18 13.11 -5.25 -4.65
C PHE A 18 13.91 -6.33 -5.39
N GLN A 19 13.98 -7.53 -4.79
CA GLN A 19 14.79 -8.65 -5.25
C GLN A 19 13.96 -9.84 -5.71
N ASN A 20 12.87 -10.14 -5.00
CA ASN A 20 11.98 -11.26 -5.27
C ASN A 20 10.61 -10.96 -4.65
N ASP A 21 9.95 -9.94 -5.18
CA ASP A 21 8.81 -9.30 -4.55
C ASP A 21 7.54 -9.55 -5.35
N LEU A 22 6.45 -9.84 -4.63
CA LEU A 22 5.12 -10.01 -5.21
C LEU A 22 4.23 -8.85 -4.78
N PHE A 23 3.63 -8.18 -5.75
CA PHE A 23 2.59 -7.18 -5.53
C PHE A 23 1.21 -7.74 -5.87
N LEU A 24 0.34 -7.75 -4.86
CA LEU A 24 -1.12 -7.96 -4.84
C LEU A 24 -1.92 -6.64 -4.83
N GLY A 25 -2.81 -6.35 -5.77
CA GLY A 25 -3.66 -5.14 -5.69
C GLY A 25 -5.12 -5.31 -6.15
N ALA A 26 -6.07 -4.73 -5.42
CA ALA A 26 -7.49 -4.75 -5.77
C ALA A 26 -8.18 -3.41 -5.50
N ARG A 27 -8.95 -2.95 -6.48
CA ARG A 27 -9.85 -1.78 -6.38
C ARG A 27 -11.30 -2.24 -6.47
N LEU A 28 -12.14 -1.73 -5.59
CA LEU A 28 -13.59 -1.89 -5.60
C LEU A 28 -14.24 -0.50 -5.67
N ALA A 29 -14.86 -0.19 -6.81
CA ALA A 29 -15.71 0.98 -6.96
C ALA A 29 -17.17 0.55 -6.85
N LEU A 30 -17.93 1.15 -5.93
CA LEU A 30 -19.35 0.83 -5.75
C LEU A 30 -20.24 1.49 -6.80
N ASN A 31 -19.72 2.48 -7.53
CA ASN A 31 -20.44 3.27 -8.52
C ASN A 31 -21.73 3.91 -7.97
N ASP A 32 -21.77 4.25 -6.67
CA ASP A 32 -22.85 5.04 -6.09
C ASP A 32 -22.66 6.53 -6.42
N VAL A 33 -23.71 7.33 -6.23
CA VAL A 33 -23.66 8.78 -6.50
C VAL A 33 -22.51 9.43 -5.73
N GLN A 34 -22.26 9.01 -4.49
CA GLN A 34 -21.20 9.54 -3.64
C GLN A 34 -19.78 9.12 -4.06
N GLY A 35 -19.63 8.23 -5.07
CA GLY A 35 -18.33 7.84 -5.62
C GLY A 35 -17.48 7.06 -4.63
N THR A 36 -18.07 6.08 -3.96
CA THR A 36 -17.39 5.25 -2.95
C THR A 36 -16.40 4.29 -3.62
N GLU A 37 -15.13 4.39 -3.22
CA GLU A 37 -14.05 3.52 -3.68
C GLU A 37 -13.24 2.97 -2.50
N PHE A 38 -12.80 1.71 -2.64
CA PHE A 38 -11.83 1.08 -1.77
C PHE A 38 -10.68 0.56 -2.63
N LEU A 39 -9.45 0.79 -2.19
CA LEU A 39 -8.24 0.19 -2.75
C LEU A 39 -7.49 -0.53 -1.63
N ALA A 40 -7.01 -1.73 -1.90
CA ALA A 40 -6.17 -2.47 -0.98
C ALA A 40 -5.05 -3.18 -1.73
N GLY A 41 -3.89 -3.25 -1.11
CA GLY A 41 -2.71 -3.86 -1.70
C GLY A 41 -1.78 -4.52 -0.69
N VAL A 42 -0.96 -5.43 -1.19
CA VAL A 42 0.15 -6.05 -0.48
C VAL A 42 1.36 -6.10 -1.39
N LEU A 43 2.50 -5.72 -0.86
CA LEU A 43 3.81 -5.96 -1.45
C LEU A 43 4.61 -6.80 -0.47
N ALA A 44 5.13 -7.94 -0.88
CA ALA A 44 5.90 -8.80 0.01
C ALA A 44 7.08 -9.45 -0.69
N ASP A 45 8.21 -9.52 0.00
CA ASP A 45 9.35 -10.37 -0.35
C ASP A 45 8.91 -11.84 -0.21
N ALA A 46 8.99 -12.59 -1.31
CA ALA A 46 8.57 -13.98 -1.38
C ALA A 46 9.47 -14.95 -0.57
N ASP A 47 10.68 -14.52 -0.20
CA ASP A 47 11.68 -15.31 0.52
C ASP A 47 11.82 -14.91 2.01
N HIS A 48 11.68 -13.62 2.35
CA HIS A 48 12.02 -13.11 3.70
C HIS A 48 10.82 -12.61 4.53
N GLY A 49 9.62 -12.56 3.95
CA GLY A 49 8.38 -12.20 4.68
C GLY A 49 8.28 -10.72 5.10
N THR A 50 9.28 -9.90 4.76
CA THR A 50 9.17 -8.43 4.78
C THR A 50 8.11 -7.99 3.80
N GLY A 51 7.30 -7.01 4.17
CA GLY A 51 6.34 -6.44 3.23
C GLY A 51 5.62 -5.20 3.73
N THR A 52 4.74 -4.70 2.87
CA THR A 52 3.86 -3.55 3.11
C THR A 52 2.42 -3.90 2.76
N LEU A 53 1.50 -3.57 3.65
CA LEU A 53 0.07 -3.55 3.38
C LEU A 53 -0.38 -2.11 3.13
N THR A 54 -1.21 -1.90 2.12
CA THR A 54 -1.83 -0.60 1.85
C THR A 54 -3.35 -0.75 1.80
N ALA A 55 -4.04 0.26 2.32
CA ALA A 55 -5.48 0.38 2.22
C ALA A 55 -5.87 1.86 2.07
N GLU A 56 -6.74 2.13 1.12
CA GLU A 56 -7.30 3.45 0.86
C GLU A 56 -8.83 3.36 0.75
N PHE A 57 -9.49 4.42 1.22
CA PHE A 57 -10.92 4.60 1.10
C PHE A 57 -11.26 6.03 0.73
N ASP A 58 -12.12 6.19 -0.26
CA ASP A 58 -12.54 7.49 -0.80
C ASP A 58 -14.05 7.56 -0.90
N ARG A 59 -14.62 8.68 -0.42
CA ARG A 59 -16.05 8.95 -0.56
C ARG A 59 -16.42 10.43 -0.43
N ARG A 60 -17.40 10.88 -1.22
CA ARG A 60 -18.10 12.16 -0.98
C ARG A 60 -19.16 12.00 0.12
N LEU A 61 -19.05 12.80 1.18
CA LEU A 61 -20.07 12.84 2.25
C LEU A 61 -21.27 13.72 1.85
N SER A 62 -21.04 14.73 1.01
CA SER A 62 -22.05 15.56 0.37
C SER A 62 -21.47 16.19 -0.90
N ASP A 63 -22.21 17.08 -1.58
CA ASP A 63 -21.69 17.81 -2.74
C ASP A 63 -20.56 18.80 -2.40
N ARG A 64 -20.34 19.06 -1.10
CA ARG A 64 -19.31 19.99 -0.63
C ARG A 64 -18.20 19.34 0.18
N TRP A 65 -18.39 18.10 0.65
CA TRP A 65 -17.45 17.45 1.55
C TRP A 65 -17.00 16.10 0.99
N SER A 66 -15.69 15.86 0.98
CA SER A 66 -15.09 14.56 0.64
C SER A 66 -14.18 14.06 1.75
N LEU A 67 -14.18 12.75 1.94
CA LEU A 67 -13.39 12.00 2.91
C LEU A 67 -12.43 11.09 2.15
N HIS A 68 -11.16 11.14 2.53
CA HIS A 68 -10.12 10.22 2.08
C HIS A 68 -9.41 9.65 3.30
N LEU A 69 -9.23 8.34 3.31
CA LEU A 69 -8.50 7.60 4.34
C LEU A 69 -7.40 6.79 3.66
N GLU A 70 -6.19 6.89 4.19
CA GLU A 70 -5.03 6.11 3.74
C GLU A 70 -4.41 5.41 4.94
N ALA A 71 -4.00 4.16 4.76
CA ALA A 71 -3.26 3.39 5.74
C ALA A 71 -2.15 2.59 5.06
N VAL A 72 -0.94 2.69 5.62
CA VAL A 72 0.23 1.94 5.19
C VAL A 72 0.84 1.25 6.40
N ALA A 73 1.04 -0.06 6.30
CA ALA A 73 1.63 -0.86 7.38
C ALA A 73 2.81 -1.68 6.86
N LEU A 74 4.00 -1.42 7.42
CA LEU A 74 5.18 -2.25 7.22
C LEU A 74 5.19 -3.42 8.21
N PHE A 75 5.59 -4.60 7.75
CA PHE A 75 5.68 -5.82 8.55
C PHE A 75 6.89 -6.65 8.15
N GLY A 76 7.34 -7.54 9.04
CA GLY A 76 8.40 -8.51 8.74
C GLY A 76 9.81 -7.92 8.54
N VAL A 77 10.00 -6.60 8.66
CA VAL A 77 11.28 -5.94 8.36
C VAL A 77 12.37 -6.34 9.37
N GLY A 78 13.30 -7.19 8.94
CA GLY A 78 14.42 -7.70 9.75
C GLY A 78 15.62 -6.74 9.84
N GLU A 79 16.49 -6.92 10.84
CA GLU A 79 17.64 -6.01 11.09
C GLU A 79 18.66 -5.95 9.95
N ALA A 80 18.76 -7.01 9.15
CA ALA A 80 19.65 -7.07 7.99
C ALA A 80 19.02 -6.51 6.70
N ASP A 81 17.74 -6.12 6.74
CA ASP A 81 17.01 -5.63 5.58
C ASP A 81 17.39 -4.17 5.26
N ILE A 82 17.55 -3.85 3.97
CA ILE A 82 17.81 -2.48 3.51
C ILE A 82 16.66 -1.53 3.93
N ALA A 83 15.44 -2.07 4.04
CA ALA A 83 14.27 -1.33 4.50
C ALA A 83 14.18 -1.18 6.03
N TYR A 84 15.13 -1.69 6.83
CA TYR A 84 15.03 -1.67 8.30
C TYR A 84 14.83 -0.27 8.91
N SER A 85 15.37 0.76 8.26
CA SER A 85 15.19 2.15 8.71
C SER A 85 13.72 2.58 8.74
N THR A 86 12.88 2.07 7.83
CA THR A 86 11.46 2.42 7.69
C THR A 86 10.52 1.53 8.49
N ARG A 87 11.03 0.53 9.24
CA ARG A 87 10.22 -0.46 9.97
C ARG A 87 9.20 0.11 10.97
N ARG A 88 9.32 1.40 11.32
CA ARG A 88 8.45 2.10 12.27
C ARG A 88 7.59 3.19 11.61
N ASP A 89 7.57 3.22 10.28
CA ASP A 89 6.93 4.29 9.51
C ASP A 89 5.52 3.90 9.06
N SER A 90 4.93 2.85 9.66
CA SER A 90 3.51 2.54 9.49
C SER A 90 2.65 3.71 9.95
N PHE A 91 1.69 4.13 9.12
CA PHE A 91 0.86 5.29 9.40
C PHE A 91 -0.59 5.09 8.94
N MET A 92 -1.45 5.98 9.43
CA MET A 92 -2.81 6.15 8.98
C MET A 92 -3.10 7.64 8.89
N ALA A 93 -3.69 8.08 7.78
CA ALA A 93 -4.03 9.47 7.52
C ALA A 93 -5.51 9.58 7.17
N LEU A 94 -6.16 10.62 7.70
CA LEU A 94 -7.55 10.95 7.41
C LEU A 94 -7.61 12.39 6.90
N ASN A 95 -8.15 12.56 5.70
CA ASN A 95 -8.32 13.85 5.05
C ASN A 95 -9.80 14.15 4.85
N LEU A 96 -10.25 15.30 5.33
CA LEU A 96 -11.59 15.84 5.10
C LEU A 96 -11.44 17.14 4.31
N ALA A 97 -11.99 17.19 3.10
CA ALA A 97 -11.88 18.34 2.21
C ALA A 97 -13.25 18.98 1.97
N TYR A 98 -13.25 20.31 1.89
CA TYR A 98 -14.43 21.12 1.57
C TYR A 98 -14.27 21.80 0.21
N SER A 99 -15.31 21.75 -0.63
CA SER A 99 -15.39 22.40 -1.95
C SER A 99 -16.42 23.53 -1.92
N PHE A 100 -16.07 24.69 -2.52
CA PHE A 100 -16.89 25.91 -2.57
C PHE A 100 -17.46 26.19 -3.96
#